data_AF-A0A915Z330-F1
#
_entry.id   AF-A0A915Z330-F1
#
_cell.length_a   1.000
_cell.length_b   1.000
_cell.length_c   1.000
_cell.angle_alpha   90.00
_cell.angle_beta   90.00
_cell.angle_gamma   90.00
#
_symmetry.space_group_name_H-M   'P 1'
#
loop_
_entity.id
_entity.type
_entity.pdbx_description
1 polymer ?
#
loop_
_entity_poly.entity_id
_entity_poly.type
_entity_poly.pdbx_seq_one_letter_code
_entity_poly.pdbx_strand_id
1 'polypeptide(L)'
;MSKYYLGYLYLLCILVFILIKTCNATDNQCVICTLSIPTCDPPCKNGKCIVTKQDCYSCSKAYCQSDQCIKCFTYPICPKCANDETCVIVKPDCHSCGSADCVKKATTADSINSSIPTNSNI
;
A
#
# COMPACT_ATOMS: atom_id res chain seq x y z
N MET A 1 33.84 -47.90 -14.36
CA MET A 1 33.96 -46.82 -13.33
C MET A 1 33.59 -45.41 -13.83
N SER A 2 32.95 -45.23 -14.99
CA SER A 2 32.69 -43.88 -15.57
C SER A 2 31.25 -43.35 -15.37
N LYS A 3 30.25 -44.24 -15.24
CA LYS A 3 28.82 -43.84 -15.12
C LYS A 3 28.47 -43.13 -13.81
N TYR A 4 29.15 -43.48 -12.70
CA TYR A 4 28.94 -42.83 -11.40
C TYR A 4 29.43 -41.39 -11.37
N TYR A 5 30.53 -41.09 -12.09
CA TYR A 5 31.10 -39.76 -12.16
C TYR A 5 30.21 -38.78 -12.95
N LEU A 6 29.58 -39.26 -14.03
CA LEU A 6 28.68 -38.44 -14.84
C LEU A 6 27.40 -38.07 -14.08
N GLY A 7 26.83 -39.01 -13.32
CA GLY A 7 25.67 -38.74 -12.46
C GLY A 7 25.99 -37.79 -11.31
N TYR A 8 27.16 -37.93 -10.70
CA TYR A 8 27.63 -37.04 -9.63
C TYR A 8 27.87 -35.62 -10.13
N LEU A 9 28.48 -35.46 -11.31
CA LEU A 9 28.69 -34.16 -11.94
C LEU A 9 27.36 -33.48 -12.28
N TYR A 10 26.38 -34.24 -12.78
CA TYR A 10 25.04 -33.72 -13.10
C TYR A 10 24.29 -33.26 -11.84
N LEU A 11 24.41 -34.01 -10.73
CA LEU A 11 23.80 -33.65 -9.45
C LEU A 11 24.42 -32.37 -8.86
N LEU A 12 25.74 -32.20 -8.97
CA LEU A 12 26.43 -30.97 -8.58
C LEU A 12 25.96 -29.77 -9.41
N CYS A 13 25.79 -29.92 -10.72
CA CYS A 13 25.26 -28.86 -11.57
C CYS A 13 23.84 -28.46 -11.16
N ILE A 14 22.94 -29.42 -10.89
CA ILE A 14 21.57 -29.14 -10.46
C ILE A 14 21.57 -28.39 -9.11
N LEU A 15 22.38 -28.82 -8.15
CA LEU A 15 22.50 -28.14 -6.85
C LEU A 15 22.98 -26.70 -7.01
N VAL A 16 23.97 -26.45 -7.87
CA VAL A 16 24.45 -25.10 -8.17
C VAL A 16 23.36 -24.25 -8.83
N PHE A 17 22.60 -24.78 -9.79
CA PHE A 17 21.49 -24.07 -10.42
C PHE A 17 20.37 -23.71 -9.42
N ILE A 18 20.05 -24.60 -8.48
CA ILE A 18 19.07 -24.34 -7.42
C ILE A 18 19.57 -23.22 -6.50
N LEU A 19 20.85 -23.27 -6.08
CA LEU A 19 21.48 -22.24 -5.25
C LEU A 19 21.50 -20.86 -5.93
N ILE A 20 21.82 -20.80 -7.23
CA ILE A 20 21.80 -19.54 -8.01
C ILE A 20 20.37 -18.98 -8.10
N LYS A 21 19.36 -19.84 -8.28
CA LYS A 21 17.96 -19.40 -8.40
C LYS A 21 17.39 -18.87 -7.07
N THR A 22 17.86 -19.38 -5.93
CA THR A 22 17.44 -18.90 -4.60
C THR A 22 18.12 -17.60 -4.14
N CYS A 23 19.23 -17.18 -4.77
CA CYS A 23 19.94 -15.96 -4.38
C CYS A 23 19.42 -14.68 -5.08
N ASN A 24 18.61 -14.79 -6.14
CA ASN A 24 18.06 -13.62 -6.85
C ASN A 24 16.71 -13.12 -6.28
N ALA A 25 16.30 -13.63 -5.12
CA ALA A 25 15.06 -13.23 -4.47
C ALA A 25 15.30 -12.21 -3.36
N THR A 26 15.82 -11.03 -3.69
CA THR A 26 15.64 -9.78 -2.93
C THR A 26 16.24 -8.60 -3.68
N ASP A 27 15.62 -8.24 -4.81
CA ASP A 27 15.69 -6.85 -5.28
C ASP A 27 14.82 -5.99 -4.35
N ASN A 28 15.27 -5.82 -3.10
CA ASN A 28 14.74 -4.83 -2.16
C ASN A 28 15.24 -3.46 -2.59
N GLN A 29 14.70 -2.94 -3.70
CA GLN A 29 14.90 -1.54 -4.08
C GLN A 29 14.05 -0.66 -3.15
N CYS A 30 14.51 -0.50 -1.91
CA CYS A 30 13.89 0.46 -1.02
C CYS A 30 14.10 1.88 -1.56
N VAL A 31 13.11 2.74 -1.35
CA VAL A 31 13.21 4.15 -1.74
C VAL A 31 14.30 4.84 -0.94
N ILE A 32 15.15 5.61 -1.62
CA ILE A 32 16.18 6.43 -0.99
C ILE A 32 15.59 7.81 -0.70
N CYS A 33 15.61 8.20 0.57
CA CYS A 33 15.02 9.44 1.06
C CYS A 33 16.11 10.41 1.53
N THR A 34 15.79 11.69 1.56
CA THR A 34 16.63 12.71 2.20
C THR A 34 16.67 12.46 3.71
N LEU A 35 17.85 12.56 4.33
CA LEU A 35 18.04 12.34 5.77
C LEU A 35 17.44 13.44 6.66
N SER A 36 16.85 14.48 6.06
CA SER A 36 16.17 15.55 6.77
C SER A 36 14.82 15.07 7.31
N ILE A 37 14.60 15.24 8.61
CA ILE A 37 13.29 15.03 9.23
C ILE A 37 12.35 16.13 8.71
N PRO A 38 11.25 15.77 8.03
CA PRO A 38 10.32 16.77 7.51
C PRO A 38 9.63 17.47 8.68
N THR A 39 9.49 18.79 8.56
CA THR A 39 8.82 19.64 9.54
C THR A 39 7.65 20.38 8.87
N CYS A 40 6.65 20.76 9.67
CA CYS A 40 5.60 21.65 9.20
C CYS A 40 6.09 23.09 9.31
N ASP A 41 6.53 23.66 8.18
CA ASP A 41 6.89 25.07 8.05
C ASP A 41 6.03 25.70 6.93
N PRO A 42 5.15 26.66 7.24
CA PRO A 42 4.93 27.31 8.53
C PRO A 42 4.33 26.38 9.60
N PRO A 43 4.50 26.72 10.91
CA PRO A 43 3.90 25.94 11.98
C PRO A 43 2.38 25.88 11.83
N CYS A 44 1.79 24.73 12.17
CA CYS A 44 0.36 24.49 12.05
C CYS A 44 -0.43 25.52 12.87
N LYS A 45 -1.27 26.32 12.20
CA LYS A 45 -2.06 27.38 12.84
C LYS A 45 -3.06 26.84 13.87
N ASN A 46 -3.70 25.70 13.54
CA ASN A 46 -4.61 24.97 14.42
C ASN A 46 -4.30 23.48 14.27
N GLY A 47 -3.80 22.84 15.33
CA GLY A 47 -3.53 21.40 15.35
C GLY A 47 -2.05 21.03 15.51
N LYS A 48 -1.76 19.75 15.30
CA LYS A 48 -0.45 19.13 15.52
C LYS A 48 0.24 18.81 14.20
N CYS A 49 1.54 19.03 14.15
CA CYS A 49 2.36 18.55 13.04
C CYS A 49 2.59 17.04 13.21
N ILE A 50 2.08 16.24 12.28
CA ILE A 50 2.25 14.80 12.27
C ILE A 50 3.31 14.43 11.25
N VAL A 51 4.32 13.68 11.70
CA VAL A 51 5.39 13.16 10.85
C VAL A 51 5.22 11.65 10.69
N THR A 52 5.03 11.20 9.44
CA THR A 52 4.98 9.77 9.14
C THR A 52 6.39 9.17 9.18
N LYS A 53 6.50 7.96 9.72
CA LYS A 53 7.74 7.19 9.64
C LYS A 53 7.99 6.78 8.20
N GLN A 54 9.26 6.77 7.81
CA GLN A 54 9.69 6.18 6.55
C GLN A 54 9.57 4.65 6.61
N ASP A 55 9.23 4.06 5.48
CA ASP A 55 9.31 2.62 5.22
C ASP A 55 10.09 2.34 3.91
N CYS A 56 10.21 1.07 3.52
CA CYS A 56 10.97 0.69 2.31
C CYS A 56 10.33 1.23 1.01
N TYR A 57 9.05 1.59 1.02
CA TYR A 57 8.29 2.01 -0.16
C TYR A 57 7.95 3.51 -0.15
N SER A 58 8.06 4.19 1.00
CA SER A 58 7.66 5.58 1.17
C SER A 58 8.58 6.35 2.14
N CYS A 59 8.94 7.57 1.74
CA CYS A 59 9.66 8.51 2.60
C CYS A 59 8.76 9.11 3.70
N SER A 60 9.39 9.61 4.77
CA SER A 60 8.72 10.39 5.80
C SER A 60 8.09 11.66 5.22
N LYS A 61 6.91 12.04 5.71
CA LYS A 61 6.19 13.25 5.32
C LYS A 61 5.65 13.95 6.56
N ALA A 62 5.56 15.27 6.53
CA ALA A 62 4.95 16.07 7.58
C ALA A 62 3.66 16.73 7.06
N TYR A 63 2.60 16.72 7.86
CA TYR A 63 1.36 17.43 7.56
C TYR A 63 0.69 17.94 8.84
N CYS A 64 -0.09 19.02 8.72
CA CYS A 64 -0.84 19.58 9.83
C CYS A 64 -2.17 18.85 10.02
N GLN A 65 -2.34 18.21 11.17
CA GLN A 65 -3.60 17.60 11.59
C GLN A 65 -4.29 18.53 12.58
N SER A 66 -5.45 19.09 12.19
CA SER A 66 -6.27 19.92 13.08
C SER A 66 -6.75 19.13 14.30
N ASP A 67 -6.60 19.70 15.50
CA ASP A 67 -7.21 19.17 16.74
C ASP A 67 -8.72 19.41 16.79
N GLN A 68 -9.21 20.35 15.98
CA GLN A 68 -10.65 20.58 15.81
C GLN A 68 -11.17 19.69 14.70
N CYS A 69 -12.24 18.94 15.00
CA CYS A 69 -12.93 18.17 13.99
C CYS A 69 -13.56 19.12 12.96
N ILE A 70 -13.48 18.72 11.69
CA ILE A 70 -14.10 19.46 10.61
C ILE A 70 -15.62 19.55 10.86
N LYS A 71 -16.17 20.76 10.74
CA LYS A 71 -17.61 20.98 10.85
C LYS A 71 -18.23 20.85 9.47
N CYS A 72 -18.90 19.72 9.24
CA CYS A 72 -19.59 19.45 7.99
C CYS A 72 -20.99 20.04 8.05
N PHE A 73 -21.34 20.84 7.05
CA PHE A 73 -22.65 21.48 6.96
C PHE A 73 -23.72 20.54 6.38
N THR A 74 -23.32 19.47 5.70
CA THR A 74 -24.21 18.48 5.12
C THR A 74 -23.57 17.09 5.13
N TYR A 75 -24.40 16.06 5.16
CA TYR A 75 -23.98 14.68 4.93
C TYR A 75 -23.85 14.41 3.42
N PRO A 76 -22.93 13.52 2.98
CA PRO A 76 -22.82 13.15 1.57
C PRO A 76 -24.10 12.45 1.10
N ILE A 77 -24.68 12.94 0.00
CA ILE A 77 -25.87 12.35 -0.61
C ILE A 77 -25.45 11.74 -1.95
N CYS A 78 -25.87 10.50 -2.18
CA CYS A 78 -25.61 9.81 -3.43
C CYS A 78 -26.27 10.51 -4.61
N PRO A 79 -25.51 10.84 -5.68
CA PRO A 79 -26.13 11.18 -6.95
C PRO A 79 -26.82 9.96 -7.56
N LYS A 80 -27.62 10.18 -8.60
CA LYS A 80 -28.22 9.08 -9.37
C LYS A 80 -27.12 8.40 -10.18
N CYS A 81 -26.66 7.24 -9.71
CA CYS A 81 -25.64 6.43 -10.40
C CYS A 81 -26.20 5.76 -11.66
N ALA A 82 -25.30 5.35 -12.57
CA ALA A 82 -25.66 4.52 -13.72
C ALA A 82 -26.14 3.12 -13.28
N ASN A 83 -26.80 2.38 -14.18
CA ASN A 83 -27.39 1.07 -13.86
C ASN A 83 -26.33 0.01 -13.45
N ASP A 84 -25.11 0.14 -13.94
CA ASP A 84 -23.95 -0.72 -13.67
C ASP A 84 -23.09 -0.20 -12.50
N GLU A 85 -23.54 0.84 -11.82
CA GLU A 85 -22.86 1.46 -10.68
C GLU A 85 -23.67 1.31 -9.40
N THR A 86 -22.96 1.31 -8.28
CA THR A 86 -23.53 1.38 -6.95
C THR A 86 -22.97 2.60 -6.25
N CYS A 87 -23.80 3.31 -5.51
CA CYS A 87 -23.30 4.40 -4.69
C CYS A 87 -22.62 3.84 -3.43
N VAL A 88 -21.43 4.32 -3.14
CA VAL A 88 -20.70 4.05 -1.91
C VAL A 88 -20.59 5.36 -1.13
N ILE A 89 -21.08 5.33 0.11
CA ILE A 89 -20.98 6.46 1.02
C ILE A 89 -19.85 6.19 2.01
N VAL A 90 -18.84 7.04 1.98
CA VAL A 90 -17.82 7.13 3.02
C VAL A 90 -18.36 8.04 4.12
N LYS A 91 -18.47 7.51 5.34
CA LYS A 91 -18.98 8.27 6.49
C LYS A 91 -18.03 9.42 6.84
N PRO A 92 -18.54 10.57 7.30
CA PRO A 92 -17.71 11.61 7.90
C PRO A 92 -16.97 11.09 9.12
N ASP A 93 -15.77 11.62 9.31
CA ASP A 93 -14.96 11.45 10.51
C ASP A 93 -14.46 12.83 10.99
N CYS A 94 -13.58 12.87 12.00
CA CYS A 94 -13.07 14.12 12.55
C CYS A 94 -12.29 14.96 11.52
N HIS A 95 -11.79 14.35 10.45
CA HIS A 95 -10.90 14.97 9.46
C HIS A 95 -11.50 15.03 8.04
N SER A 96 -12.61 14.34 7.79
CA SER A 96 -13.29 14.28 6.51
C SER A 96 -14.80 14.44 6.67
N CYS A 97 -15.43 15.19 5.76
CA CYS A 97 -16.89 15.27 5.69
C CYS A 97 -17.56 14.08 5.00
N GLY A 98 -16.80 13.01 4.76
CA GLY A 98 -17.26 11.87 4.00
C GLY A 98 -17.37 12.19 2.51
N SER A 99 -17.69 11.17 1.73
CA SER A 99 -17.95 11.31 0.29
C SER A 99 -19.05 10.35 -0.14
N ALA A 100 -19.65 10.61 -1.30
CA ALA A 100 -20.62 9.72 -1.91
C ALA A 100 -20.28 9.62 -3.39
N ASP A 101 -19.80 8.45 -3.79
CA ASP A 101 -19.26 8.22 -5.12
C ASP A 101 -19.93 7.00 -5.76
N CYS A 102 -20.19 7.08 -7.06
CA CYS A 102 -20.67 5.95 -7.84
C CYS A 102 -19.48 5.09 -8.25
N VAL A 103 -19.45 3.83 -7.80
CA VAL A 103 -18.43 2.86 -8.18
C VAL A 103 -19.05 1.77 -9.03
N LYS A 104 -18.29 1.21 -9.98
CA LYS A 104 -18.76 0.07 -10.78
C LYS A 104 -19.10 -1.10 -9.86
N LYS A 105 -20.23 -1.75 -10.11
CA LYS A 105 -20.57 -3.01 -9.43
C LYS A 105 -19.48 -4.02 -9.77
N ALA A 106 -18.91 -4.67 -8.75
CA ALA A 106 -17.93 -5.71 -8.96
C ALA A 106 -18.54 -6.79 -9.86
N THR A 107 -18.09 -6.84 -11.11
CA THR A 107 -18.35 -8.01 -11.95
C THR A 107 -17.39 -9.10 -11.50
N THR A 108 -17.81 -10.35 -11.54
CA THR A 108 -17.01 -11.52 -11.15
C THR A 108 -15.67 -11.67 -11.91
N ALA A 109 -15.36 -10.77 -12.85
CA ALA A 109 -14.08 -10.66 -13.53
C ALA A 109 -13.02 -9.81 -12.79
N ASP A 110 -13.43 -8.89 -11.89
CA ASP A 110 -12.50 -7.95 -11.22
C ASP A 110 -11.86 -8.53 -9.94
N SER A 111 -12.30 -9.70 -9.49
CA SER A 111 -11.76 -10.39 -8.30
C SER A 111 -10.35 -10.98 -8.49
N ILE A 112 -9.76 -10.89 -9.69
CA ILE A 112 -8.45 -11.49 -9.98
C ILE A 112 -7.29 -10.52 -9.68
N ASN A 113 -7.54 -9.21 -9.57
CA ASN A 113 -6.47 -8.20 -9.41
C ASN A 113 -6.51 -7.36 -8.12
N SER A 114 -7.44 -7.60 -7.21
CA SER A 114 -7.42 -6.94 -5.90
C SER A 114 -6.75 -7.85 -4.86
N SER A 115 -5.42 -7.95 -4.95
CA SER A 115 -4.57 -8.55 -3.92
C SER A 115 -4.72 -7.77 -2.61
N ILE A 116 -5.65 -8.22 -1.77
CA ILE A 116 -5.71 -7.90 -0.34
C ILE A 116 -4.53 -8.62 0.32
N PRO A 117 -3.53 -7.92 0.90
CA PRO A 117 -2.64 -8.56 1.85
C PRO A 117 -3.36 -8.67 3.19
N THR A 118 -4.04 -9.79 3.44
CA THR A 118 -4.37 -10.19 4.82
C THR A 118 -3.09 -10.66 5.50
N ASN A 119 -2.35 -9.71 6.08
CA ASN A 119 -1.36 -10.06 7.09
C ASN A 119 -2.08 -10.12 8.46
N SER A 120 -2.67 -11.27 8.75
CA SER A 120 -3.06 -11.64 10.11
C SER A 120 -1.95 -12.51 10.68
N ASN A 121 -1.00 -11.86 11.36
CA ASN A 121 -0.12 -12.51 12.32
C ASN A 121 -0.94 -12.78 13.60
N ILE A 122 -1.25 -14.05 13.85
CA ILE A 122 -1.36 -14.66 15.18
C ILE A 122 -0.60 -15.98 15.12
#